data_AF-A0AAV0VDR1-F1
#
_entry.id   AF-A0AAV0VDR1-F1
#
_cell.length_a   1.000
_cell.length_b   1.000
_cell.length_c   1.000
_cell.angle_alpha   90.00
_cell.angle_beta   90.00
_cell.angle_gamma   90.00
#
_symmetry.space_group_name_H-M   'P 1'
#
loop_
_entity.id
_entity.type
_entity.pdbx_description
1 polymer ?
#
loop_
_entity_poly.entity_id
_entity_poly.type
_entity_poly.pdbx_seq_one_letter_code
_entity_poly.pdbx_strand_id
1 'polypeptide(L)'
;MLLRCLQPLHCPFRRWVSTQSDCLESRQYVSLYNYVALDKSELPKLRRRLPRGWKALGVSGRIYLSPERINGQLILPQYHVTTLSTSFPTVLIRQTMFYGHLQSSTDTDEHHSRLTVKIWKQLMHDGFQGGELNVQNSGRSLPPEQWHHKLKVRNDSQDSNILVLDVRNFYEHEIGRFDGATRIMVDTFRDTSSVKKAAARARTRSVSVDVDTKTDDGNVKEVMSLFKGKNFVFDQRCVGDLTESEEVTGDVLGQCFQCGEPCNHHTNCSNVMCHGLILQCLNCARIRLGACSKACKQESISMKAMTTQQQQRYRQEQATCWMPAIPNALSKYVSKRPQAPLARKSHTRHFTASNFLYKLIDYCELQTAYVYGQSSSLADEALLRDLRVQTTRKWPKAEQVIDEIQGKFLSFLVQTTKAQRALEIGCFTGYSALCIANGLAADGSLVTCDIDSAAMQFAQSFFDKSSHADQITAVNQDGLEYLNTAALSISAKQQPFDLIFVDANKCKYRAYYDFILEHKVLHPSGLLVFDNTLFRGRVAACAHGLTSNKERIAHSLADFNHYVAQDVRTTQVIVPLWDGLTLIQYNDTGNDRN
;
A
#
# COMPACT_ATOMS: atom_id res chain seq x y z
N MET A 1 -16.98 28.56 -52.24
CA MET A 1 -15.94 28.82 -53.25
C MET A 1 -14.92 29.77 -52.61
N LEU A 2 -13.65 29.32 -52.49
CA LEU A 2 -12.41 30.07 -52.10
C LEU A 2 -12.39 30.66 -50.67
N LEU A 3 -11.53 30.31 -49.70
CA LEU A 3 -10.09 29.98 -49.64
C LEU A 3 -9.13 31.14 -50.03
N ARG A 4 -8.17 31.41 -49.11
CA ARG A 4 -6.89 32.16 -49.19
C ARG A 4 -6.87 33.59 -48.62
N CYS A 5 -5.81 34.09 -47.98
CA CYS A 5 -4.62 33.57 -47.28
C CYS A 5 -3.73 34.79 -46.96
N LEU A 6 -2.97 34.74 -45.84
CA LEU A 6 -1.67 35.43 -45.57
C LEU A 6 -1.72 36.97 -45.41
N GLN A 7 -1.00 37.66 -44.52
CA GLN A 7 -0.01 37.38 -43.46
C GLN A 7 0.14 38.68 -42.61
N PRO A 8 0.69 38.65 -41.38
CA PRO A 8 0.84 39.82 -40.51
C PRO A 8 2.30 40.29 -40.32
N LEU A 9 2.54 41.59 -40.05
CA LEU A 9 3.77 42.12 -39.43
C LEU A 9 3.50 43.38 -38.56
N HIS A 10 3.80 43.24 -37.27
CA HIS A 10 4.48 44.17 -36.33
C HIS A 10 3.80 45.40 -35.63
N CYS A 11 3.78 45.28 -34.29
CA CYS A 11 4.07 46.26 -33.19
C CYS A 11 3.12 47.45 -32.92
N PRO A 12 3.14 48.15 -31.74
CA PRO A 12 3.62 47.80 -30.37
C PRO A 12 2.70 48.28 -29.18
N PHE A 13 2.99 47.75 -27.95
CA PHE A 13 2.82 48.35 -26.59
C PHE A 13 1.43 48.82 -26.04
N ARG A 14 0.83 48.04 -25.11
CA ARG A 14 0.81 48.27 -23.62
C ARG A 14 -0.33 47.50 -22.91
N ARG A 15 0.09 46.76 -21.86
CA ARG A 15 -0.59 46.47 -20.57
C ARG A 15 -1.92 45.69 -20.56
N TRP A 16 -1.91 44.65 -19.71
CA TRP A 16 -2.97 43.70 -19.30
C TRP A 16 -3.19 42.50 -20.22
N VAL A 17 -2.55 41.38 -19.85
CA VAL A 17 -3.09 40.05 -20.12
C VAL A 17 -2.91 39.21 -18.86
N SER A 18 -4.03 38.87 -18.24
CA SER A 18 -4.21 37.70 -17.39
C SER A 18 -3.72 36.45 -18.10
N THR A 19 -2.97 35.56 -17.44
CA THR A 19 -3.07 34.09 -17.55
C THR A 19 -1.82 33.44 -16.95
N GLN A 20 -1.99 32.69 -15.88
CA GLN A 20 -1.80 31.23 -15.90
C GLN A 20 -2.14 30.70 -14.51
N SER A 21 -3.26 29.97 -14.47
CA SER A 21 -3.51 28.93 -13.49
C SER A 21 -2.26 28.08 -13.30
N ASP A 22 -1.74 27.99 -12.08
CA ASP A 22 -0.70 27.03 -11.72
C ASP A 22 -1.26 25.62 -11.95
N CYS A 23 -0.97 25.06 -13.13
CA CYS A 23 -1.08 23.63 -13.36
C CYS A 23 -0.16 22.92 -12.35
N LEU A 24 -0.67 21.92 -11.64
CA LEU A 24 0.17 21.03 -10.82
C LEU A 24 1.19 20.34 -11.75
N GLU A 25 2.41 20.89 -11.86
CA GLU A 25 3.47 20.27 -12.64
C GLU A 25 4.00 19.02 -11.92
N SER A 26 3.95 17.89 -12.61
CA SER A 26 4.50 16.62 -12.15
C SER A 26 6.04 16.69 -12.07
N ARG A 27 6.62 16.21 -10.96
CA ARG A 27 8.07 16.23 -10.71
C ARG A 27 8.62 14.82 -10.61
N GLN A 28 9.87 14.64 -11.04
CA GLN A 28 10.55 13.36 -11.15
C GLN A 28 11.79 13.33 -10.25
N TYR A 29 11.95 12.25 -9.48
CA TYR A 29 13.22 11.97 -8.79
C TYR A 29 14.22 11.31 -9.72
N VAL A 30 15.47 11.76 -9.65
CA VAL A 30 16.60 11.22 -10.42
C VAL A 30 17.80 10.98 -9.52
N SER A 31 18.34 9.77 -9.57
CA SER A 31 19.54 9.38 -8.82
C SER A 31 20.72 9.22 -9.78
N LEU A 32 21.86 9.81 -9.40
CA LEU A 32 23.10 9.78 -10.15
C LEU A 32 24.13 8.91 -9.44
N TYR A 33 24.54 7.83 -10.10
CA TYR A 33 25.62 6.97 -9.62
C TYR A 33 26.60 6.68 -10.76
N ASN A 34 27.85 7.04 -10.54
CA ASN A 34 28.92 6.68 -11.47
C ASN A 34 30.16 6.27 -10.70
N TYR A 35 30.63 5.04 -10.94
CA TYR A 35 31.80 4.46 -10.28
C TYR A 35 33.12 4.74 -11.03
N VAL A 36 33.09 5.60 -12.05
CA VAL A 36 34.29 5.99 -12.80
C VAL A 36 35.07 7.07 -12.05
N ALA A 37 36.39 6.88 -11.96
CA ALA A 37 37.30 7.86 -11.38
C ALA A 37 37.21 9.20 -12.13
N LEU A 38 37.12 10.28 -11.35
CA LEU A 38 37.08 11.65 -11.87
C LEU A 38 38.44 12.31 -11.66
N ASP A 39 38.92 13.02 -12.68
CA ASP A 39 40.12 13.81 -12.53
C ASP A 39 39.92 14.91 -11.45
N LYS A 40 40.82 14.95 -10.47
CA LYS A 40 40.89 15.95 -9.41
C LYS A 40 40.86 17.38 -9.98
N SER A 41 41.49 17.60 -11.13
CA SER A 41 41.57 18.91 -11.78
C SER A 41 40.21 19.40 -12.30
N GLU A 42 39.29 18.48 -12.62
CA GLU A 42 37.98 18.76 -13.21
C GLU A 42 36.88 18.98 -12.16
N LEU A 43 37.05 18.49 -10.91
CA LEU A 43 36.03 18.61 -9.86
C LEU A 43 35.57 20.07 -9.60
N PRO A 44 36.47 21.08 -9.51
CA PRO A 44 36.05 22.47 -9.32
C PRO A 44 35.32 23.07 -10.52
N LYS A 45 35.59 22.57 -11.74
CA LYS A 45 34.89 22.99 -12.97
C LYS A 45 33.48 22.39 -12.99
N LEU A 46 33.34 21.10 -12.68
CA LEU A 46 32.05 20.41 -12.57
C LEU A 46 31.15 21.04 -11.50
N ARG A 47 31.70 21.34 -10.30
CA ARG A 47 30.96 22.03 -9.22
C ARG A 47 30.31 23.34 -9.67
N ARG A 48 30.95 24.06 -10.61
CA ARG A 48 30.44 25.34 -11.15
C ARG A 48 29.50 25.15 -12.33
N ARG A 49 29.77 24.19 -13.21
CA ARG A 49 29.00 23.97 -14.45
C ARG A 49 27.63 23.34 -14.20
N LEU A 50 27.54 22.33 -13.33
CA LEU A 50 26.30 21.57 -13.12
C LEU A 50 25.13 22.47 -12.64
N PRO A 51 25.27 23.29 -11.58
CA PRO A 51 24.16 24.16 -11.16
C PRO A 51 23.80 25.23 -12.19
N ARG A 52 24.77 25.72 -12.98
CA ARG A 52 24.52 26.73 -14.01
C ARG A 52 23.77 26.15 -15.21
N GLY A 53 24.21 25.00 -15.71
CA GLY A 53 23.60 24.34 -16.87
C GLY A 53 22.20 23.82 -16.58
N TRP A 54 21.93 23.38 -15.35
CA TRP A 54 20.64 22.77 -14.99
C TRP A 54 19.66 23.71 -14.28
N LYS A 55 20.04 24.98 -14.07
CA LYS A 55 19.14 25.98 -13.48
C LYS A 55 17.89 26.21 -14.33
N ALA A 56 18.04 26.28 -15.65
CA ALA A 56 16.94 26.48 -16.59
C ALA A 56 15.99 25.27 -16.66
N LEU A 57 16.49 24.08 -16.27
CA LEU A 57 15.68 22.86 -16.21
C LEU A 57 14.89 22.72 -14.92
N GLY A 58 15.01 23.67 -13.98
CA GLY A 58 14.33 23.61 -12.69
C GLY A 58 14.87 22.53 -11.73
N VAL A 59 16.12 22.06 -11.95
CA VAL A 59 16.71 21.00 -11.14
C VAL A 59 17.04 21.51 -9.73
N SER A 60 16.62 20.76 -8.72
CA SER A 60 17.06 20.92 -7.34
C SER A 60 17.59 19.62 -6.74
N GLY A 61 18.28 19.69 -5.60
CA GLY A 61 18.82 18.52 -4.90
C GLY A 61 20.29 18.67 -4.48
N ARG A 62 21.01 17.56 -4.41
CA ARG A 62 22.40 17.50 -3.93
C ARG A 62 23.27 16.55 -4.74
N ILE A 63 24.50 16.99 -5.03
CA ILE A 63 25.53 16.17 -5.69
C ILE A 63 26.81 16.23 -4.87
N TYR A 64 27.42 15.07 -4.68
CA TYR A 64 28.72 14.90 -4.08
C TYR A 64 29.71 14.40 -5.13
N LEU A 65 30.86 15.07 -5.21
CA LEU A 65 31.95 14.77 -6.13
C LEU A 65 33.18 14.34 -5.34
N SER A 66 33.85 13.27 -5.75
CA SER A 66 35.22 12.94 -5.33
C SER A 66 36.04 12.45 -6.51
N PRO A 67 37.37 12.32 -6.37
CA PRO A 67 38.21 11.71 -7.40
C PRO A 67 37.83 10.26 -7.72
N GLU A 68 37.10 9.60 -6.82
CA GLU A 68 36.68 8.20 -6.97
C GLU A 68 35.39 8.06 -7.74
N ARG A 69 34.43 8.99 -7.57
CA ARG A 69 33.06 8.88 -8.10
C ARG A 69 32.23 10.16 -7.98
N ILE A 70 31.01 10.11 -8.55
CA ILE A 70 29.91 11.05 -8.32
C ILE A 70 28.70 10.32 -7.74
N ASN A 71 28.03 10.94 -6.76
CA ASN A 71 26.78 10.48 -6.19
C ASN A 71 25.82 11.68 -6.04
N GLY A 72 24.60 11.59 -6.56
CA GLY A 72 23.63 12.68 -6.48
C GLY A 72 22.18 12.22 -6.39
N GLN A 73 21.35 13.06 -5.77
CA GLN A 73 19.89 12.93 -5.69
C GLN A 73 19.28 14.25 -6.15
N LEU A 74 18.47 14.18 -7.21
CA LEU A 74 17.93 15.32 -7.95
C LEU A 74 16.42 15.22 -8.07
N ILE A 75 15.76 16.38 -8.20
CA ILE A 75 14.34 16.52 -8.49
C ILE A 75 14.19 17.56 -9.61
N LEU A 76 13.33 17.29 -10.59
CA LEU A 76 13.04 18.21 -11.71
C LEU A 76 11.64 17.96 -12.31
N PRO A 77 11.06 18.90 -13.08
CA PRO A 77 9.82 18.66 -13.81
C PRO A 77 9.94 17.48 -14.79
N GLN A 78 8.90 16.64 -14.86
CA GLN A 78 8.94 15.38 -15.62
C GLN A 78 9.30 15.59 -17.10
N TYR A 79 8.77 16.65 -17.71
CA TYR A 79 9.01 16.97 -19.13
C TYR A 79 10.46 17.40 -19.42
N HIS A 80 11.27 17.72 -18.40
CA HIS A 80 12.69 18.05 -18.54
C HIS A 80 13.64 16.86 -18.36
N VAL A 81 13.13 15.67 -18.06
CA VAL A 81 13.94 14.48 -17.78
C VAL A 81 14.78 14.06 -18.99
N THR A 82 14.20 14.06 -20.19
CA THR A 82 14.91 13.74 -21.45
C THR A 82 15.95 14.81 -21.82
N THR A 83 15.66 16.07 -21.52
CA THR A 83 16.62 17.17 -21.73
C THR A 83 17.78 17.09 -20.73
N LEU A 84 17.49 16.68 -19.49
CA LEU A 84 18.54 16.42 -18.51
C LEU A 84 19.48 15.33 -19.00
N SER A 85 18.96 14.19 -19.46
CA SER A 85 19.75 13.03 -19.89
C SER A 85 20.71 13.31 -21.04
N THR A 86 20.39 14.28 -21.89
CA THR A 86 21.22 14.71 -23.03
C THR A 86 22.18 15.86 -22.69
N SER A 87 21.92 16.59 -21.59
CA SER A 87 22.73 17.74 -21.16
C SER A 87 24.00 17.40 -20.35
N PHE A 88 24.33 16.11 -20.21
CA PHE A 88 25.43 15.66 -19.35
C PHE A 88 26.82 16.06 -19.89
N PRO A 89 27.74 16.50 -19.02
CA PRO A 89 29.12 16.75 -19.42
C PRO A 89 29.77 15.52 -20.05
N THR A 90 30.60 15.73 -21.08
CA THR A 90 31.30 14.66 -21.82
C THR A 90 32.09 13.70 -20.93
N VAL A 91 32.62 14.21 -19.82
CA VAL A 91 33.37 13.42 -18.81
C VAL A 91 32.50 12.43 -18.02
N LEU A 92 31.17 12.55 -18.09
CA LEU A 92 30.19 11.74 -17.37
C LEU A 92 29.36 10.83 -18.29
N ILE A 93 29.67 10.75 -19.59
CA ILE A 93 28.86 10.04 -20.61
C ILE A 93 28.67 8.53 -20.36
N ARG A 94 29.50 7.90 -19.53
CA ARG A 94 29.44 6.44 -19.27
C ARG A 94 28.39 6.02 -18.23
N GLN A 95 27.27 6.75 -18.08
CA GLN A 95 26.40 6.65 -16.90
C GLN A 95 25.07 5.91 -17.09
N THR A 96 24.76 5.11 -16.07
CA THR A 96 23.43 4.61 -15.72
C THR A 96 22.75 5.65 -14.83
N MET A 97 21.77 6.36 -15.36
CA MET A 97 20.85 7.16 -14.56
C MET A 97 19.71 6.29 -14.07
N PHE A 98 19.36 6.44 -12.80
CA PHE A 98 18.13 5.87 -12.30
C PHE A 98 17.04 6.94 -12.20
N TYR A 99 15.88 6.62 -12.74
CA TYR A 99 14.68 7.44 -12.70
C TYR A 99 13.70 6.79 -11.71
N GLY A 100 13.32 7.52 -10.66
CA GLY A 100 12.39 7.04 -9.61
C GLY A 100 10.90 7.24 -9.96
N HIS A 101 10.06 7.45 -8.95
CA HIS A 101 8.62 7.68 -9.12
C HIS A 101 8.28 9.14 -9.47
N LEU A 102 7.13 9.33 -10.12
CA LEU A 102 6.53 10.63 -10.38
C LEU A 102 5.86 11.19 -9.12
N GLN A 103 6.31 12.33 -8.62
CA GLN A 103 5.65 13.03 -7.51
C GLN A 103 4.69 14.10 -8.05
N SER A 104 3.46 14.08 -7.54
CA SER A 104 2.56 15.23 -7.60
C SER A 104 3.02 16.27 -6.57
N SER A 105 2.80 17.56 -6.86
CA SER A 105 3.36 18.69 -6.11
C SER A 105 2.84 18.87 -4.67
N THR A 106 2.18 17.87 -4.08
CA THR A 106 1.58 17.91 -2.74
C THR A 106 2.49 17.37 -1.63
N ASP A 107 3.59 16.68 -1.96
CA ASP A 107 4.52 16.16 -0.96
C ASP A 107 5.39 17.27 -0.36
N THR A 108 5.09 17.62 0.88
CA THR A 108 5.77 18.64 1.68
C THR A 108 7.06 18.13 2.34
N ASP A 109 7.78 17.22 1.70
CA ASP A 109 9.17 16.98 2.09
C ASP A 109 9.99 18.23 1.78
N GLU A 110 11.03 18.48 2.59
CA GLU A 110 11.91 19.64 2.42
C GLU A 110 12.60 19.60 1.05
N HIS A 111 11.91 20.12 0.05
CA HIS A 111 12.45 20.28 -1.29
C HIS A 111 13.62 21.23 -1.18
N HIS A 112 14.79 20.77 -1.59
CA HIS A 112 15.95 21.65 -1.70
C HIS A 112 15.54 22.78 -2.63
N SER A 113 15.63 24.03 -2.18
CA SER A 113 15.24 25.18 -3.00
C SER A 113 16.17 25.36 -4.21
N ARG A 114 17.36 24.74 -4.18
CA ARG A 114 18.41 24.81 -5.19
C ARG A 114 19.27 23.55 -5.24
N LEU A 115 19.91 23.31 -6.40
CA LEU A 115 20.94 22.29 -6.55
C LEU A 115 22.23 22.67 -5.81
N THR A 116 22.66 21.83 -4.87
CA THR A 116 23.91 21.99 -4.12
C THR A 116 24.95 20.97 -4.57
N VAL A 117 26.18 21.41 -4.86
CA VAL A 117 27.28 20.52 -5.29
C VAL A 117 28.47 20.67 -4.35
N LYS A 118 28.90 19.58 -3.71
CA LYS A 118 30.03 19.56 -2.75
C LYS A 118 31.13 18.62 -3.24
N ILE A 119 32.38 18.97 -2.94
CA ILE A 119 33.56 18.16 -3.25
C ILE A 119 34.07 17.53 -1.94
N TRP A 120 34.27 16.21 -1.96
CA TRP A 120 34.75 15.41 -0.84
C TRP A 120 36.04 14.71 -1.25
N LYS A 121 36.93 14.46 -0.28
CA LYS A 121 38.18 13.72 -0.53
C LYS A 121 37.91 12.28 -0.94
N GLN A 122 36.93 11.65 -0.29
CA GLN A 122 36.50 10.26 -0.48
C GLN A 122 34.99 10.21 -0.23
N LEU A 123 34.24 9.48 -1.06
CA LEU A 123 32.78 9.33 -0.89
C LEU A 123 32.38 8.02 -0.22
N MET A 124 33.28 7.05 -0.14
CA MET A 124 33.04 5.82 0.61
C MET A 124 33.65 5.95 2.00
N HIS A 125 32.82 5.97 3.03
CA HIS A 125 33.34 5.83 4.39
C HIS A 125 33.55 4.35 4.69
N ASP A 126 34.67 3.82 4.21
CA ASP A 126 35.05 2.41 4.28
C ASP A 126 35.87 2.03 5.52
N GLY A 127 36.30 3.03 6.30
CA GLY A 127 37.07 2.83 7.52
C GLY A 127 38.56 2.58 7.29
N PHE A 128 39.04 2.61 6.04
CA PHE A 128 40.46 2.52 5.72
C PHE A 128 41.10 3.92 5.76
N GLN A 129 42.33 4.03 6.26
CA GLN A 129 43.06 5.30 6.20
C GLN A 129 43.79 5.40 4.86
N GLY A 130 43.53 6.48 4.11
CA GLY A 130 44.41 6.85 2.98
C GLY A 130 44.19 6.13 1.66
N GLY A 131 43.04 5.46 1.42
CA GLY A 131 42.71 4.90 0.10
C GLY A 131 43.31 3.52 -0.18
N GLU A 132 43.57 2.71 0.86
CA GLU A 132 44.01 1.31 0.74
C GLU A 132 43.02 0.44 -0.06
N LEU A 133 41.75 0.82 -0.15
CA LEU A 133 40.74 0.15 -0.95
C LEU A 133 40.65 0.74 -2.37
N ASN A 134 41.30 0.10 -3.34
CA ASN A 134 41.12 0.47 -4.75
C ASN A 134 39.84 -0.18 -5.32
N VAL A 135 38.78 0.60 -5.47
CA VAL A 135 37.49 0.15 -6.06
C VAL A 135 37.60 -0.31 -7.52
N GLN A 136 38.67 0.05 -8.23
CA GLN A 136 38.95 -0.42 -9.59
C GLN A 136 39.56 -1.83 -9.61
N ASN A 137 40.09 -2.31 -8.48
CA ASN A 137 40.58 -3.67 -8.32
C ASN A 137 39.47 -4.58 -7.75
N SER A 138 38.35 -4.64 -8.47
CA SER A 138 37.19 -5.47 -8.11
C SER A 138 37.34 -6.88 -8.67
N GLY A 139 36.76 -7.87 -7.97
CA GLY A 139 36.64 -9.23 -8.51
C GLY A 139 35.74 -9.28 -9.75
N ARG A 140 35.75 -10.41 -10.46
CA ARG A 140 34.85 -10.66 -11.60
C ARG A 140 33.40 -10.69 -11.10
N SER A 141 32.55 -9.81 -11.64
CA SER A 141 31.10 -9.88 -11.41
C SER A 141 30.53 -11.10 -12.13
N LEU A 142 29.61 -11.81 -11.49
CA LEU A 142 28.96 -13.00 -12.05
C LEU A 142 27.50 -12.69 -12.38
N PRO A 143 26.99 -13.12 -13.55
CA PRO A 143 25.57 -13.13 -13.83
C PRO A 143 24.78 -13.96 -12.80
N PRO A 144 23.48 -13.67 -12.57
CA PRO A 144 22.67 -14.36 -11.55
C PRO A 144 22.72 -15.88 -11.64
N GLU A 145 22.53 -16.46 -12.82
CA GLU A 145 22.54 -17.91 -13.03
C GLU A 145 23.89 -18.55 -12.63
N GLN A 146 25.00 -17.93 -13.05
CA GLN A 146 26.34 -18.40 -12.70
C GLN A 146 26.62 -18.28 -11.20
N TRP A 147 26.13 -17.20 -10.56
CA TRP A 147 26.22 -17.02 -9.12
C TRP A 147 25.47 -18.12 -8.36
N HIS A 148 24.22 -18.39 -8.73
CA HIS A 148 23.40 -19.43 -8.12
C HIS A 148 24.00 -20.82 -8.32
N HIS A 149 24.51 -21.13 -9.51
CA HIS A 149 25.18 -22.39 -9.78
C HIS A 149 26.42 -22.59 -8.90
N LYS A 150 27.31 -21.59 -8.84
CA LYS A 150 28.53 -21.68 -8.01
C LYS A 150 28.22 -21.76 -6.51
N LEU A 151 27.21 -21.02 -6.04
CA LEU A 151 26.77 -21.10 -4.66
C LEU A 151 26.19 -22.47 -4.33
N LYS A 152 25.41 -23.07 -5.25
CA LYS A 152 24.87 -24.41 -5.10
C LYS A 152 25.98 -25.45 -4.97
N VAL A 153 26.92 -25.45 -5.92
CA VAL A 153 28.07 -26.38 -5.92
C VAL A 153 28.84 -26.29 -4.60
N ARG A 154 29.13 -25.07 -4.15
CA ARG A 154 29.83 -24.83 -2.88
C ARG A 154 29.04 -25.33 -1.67
N ASN A 155 27.72 -25.09 -1.62
CA ASN A 155 26.88 -25.49 -0.49
C ASN A 155 26.73 -27.02 -0.43
N ASP A 156 26.55 -27.68 -1.58
CA ASP A 156 26.46 -29.13 -1.69
C ASP A 156 27.78 -29.81 -1.31
N SER A 157 28.92 -29.22 -1.70
CA SER A 157 30.26 -29.76 -1.41
C SER A 157 30.79 -29.40 -0.02
N GLN A 158 30.07 -28.55 0.74
CA GLN A 158 30.49 -28.00 2.03
C GLN A 158 31.95 -27.47 2.03
N ASP A 159 32.36 -26.80 0.96
CA ASP A 159 33.75 -26.34 0.82
C ASP A 159 34.05 -25.20 1.81
N SER A 160 34.85 -25.52 2.83
CA SER A 160 35.26 -24.59 3.90
C SER A 160 36.32 -23.59 3.46
N ASN A 161 36.93 -23.77 2.28
CA ASN A 161 37.89 -22.81 1.73
C ASN A 161 37.23 -21.61 1.05
N ILE A 162 35.93 -21.72 0.71
CA ILE A 162 35.18 -20.66 0.05
C ILE A 162 34.28 -19.96 1.07
N LEU A 163 34.61 -18.71 1.38
CA LEU A 163 33.83 -17.84 2.26
C LEU A 163 32.88 -16.97 1.44
N VAL A 164 31.58 -17.14 1.65
CA VAL A 164 30.54 -16.28 1.07
C VAL A 164 30.09 -15.30 2.15
N LEU A 165 30.24 -14.00 1.89
CA LEU A 165 29.85 -12.94 2.82
C LEU A 165 28.60 -12.22 2.32
N ASP A 166 27.56 -12.20 3.15
CA ASP A 166 26.42 -11.30 2.93
C ASP A 166 26.77 -9.93 3.49
N VAL A 167 26.93 -8.97 2.57
CA VAL A 167 27.32 -7.58 2.85
C VAL A 167 26.11 -6.66 2.96
N ARG A 168 24.88 -7.20 2.90
CA ARG A 168 23.65 -6.45 3.15
C ARG A 168 23.64 -5.89 4.56
N ASN A 169 22.94 -4.78 4.72
CA ASN A 169 22.75 -4.20 6.03
C ASN A 169 21.79 -5.05 6.89
N PHE A 170 21.61 -4.67 8.15
CA PHE A 170 20.85 -5.45 9.11
C PHE A 170 19.44 -5.78 8.67
N TYR A 171 18.71 -4.79 8.15
CA TYR A 171 17.30 -4.91 7.84
C TYR A 171 17.07 -5.59 6.49
N GLU A 172 17.94 -5.35 5.50
CA GLU A 172 17.95 -6.11 4.24
C GLU A 172 18.17 -7.60 4.47
N HIS A 173 19.17 -7.96 5.30
CA HIS A 173 19.48 -9.36 5.58
C HIS A 173 18.36 -10.07 6.38
N GLU A 174 17.68 -9.36 7.28
CA GLU A 174 16.60 -9.95 8.10
C GLU A 174 15.42 -10.45 7.27
N ILE A 175 15.19 -9.87 6.09
CA ILE A 175 14.09 -10.28 5.21
C ILE A 175 14.58 -10.96 3.93
N GLY A 176 15.87 -10.90 3.62
CA GLY A 176 16.42 -11.36 2.35
C GLY A 176 17.90 -11.73 2.44
N ARG A 177 18.24 -13.01 2.25
CA ARG A 177 19.64 -13.49 2.31
C ARG A 177 19.88 -14.72 1.46
N PHE A 178 21.15 -14.93 1.08
CA PHE A 178 21.56 -16.15 0.39
C PHE A 178 21.77 -17.30 1.36
N ASP A 179 21.28 -18.48 0.99
CA ASP A 179 21.50 -19.70 1.76
C ASP A 179 23.00 -20.07 1.79
N GLY A 180 23.53 -20.41 2.96
CA GLY A 180 24.96 -20.65 3.19
C GLY A 180 25.87 -19.42 3.23
N ALA A 181 25.34 -18.19 3.13
CA ALA A 181 26.12 -16.97 3.25
C ALA A 181 26.31 -16.55 4.72
N THR A 182 27.52 -16.12 5.07
CA THR A 182 27.83 -15.58 6.41
C THR A 182 27.56 -14.08 6.44
N ARG A 183 26.68 -13.65 7.33
CA ARG A 183 26.39 -12.23 7.54
C ARG A 183 27.54 -11.51 8.22
N ILE A 184 27.88 -10.32 7.74
CA ILE A 184 28.77 -9.41 8.44
C ILE A 184 27.97 -8.66 9.52
N MET A 185 28.27 -8.92 10.80
CA MET A 185 27.60 -8.30 11.96
C MET A 185 28.14 -6.90 12.24
N VAL A 186 27.88 -5.95 11.35
CA VAL A 186 28.32 -4.55 11.48
C VAL A 186 27.16 -3.59 11.25
N ASP A 187 27.14 -2.50 12.02
CA ASP A 187 26.08 -1.48 11.94
C ASP A 187 26.32 -0.51 10.76
N THR A 188 27.58 -0.24 10.42
CA THR A 188 27.95 0.58 9.27
C THR A 188 29.05 -0.06 8.42
N PHE A 189 29.12 0.30 7.14
CA PHE A 189 30.19 -0.18 6.25
C PHE A 189 31.60 0.21 6.74
N ARG A 190 31.72 1.33 7.48
CA ARG A 190 32.98 1.76 8.11
C ARG A 190 33.50 0.73 9.12
N ASP A 191 32.60 0.04 9.79
CA ASP A 191 32.92 -0.95 10.83
C ASP A 191 33.34 -2.31 10.22
N THR A 192 33.22 -2.48 8.89
CA THR A 192 33.65 -3.70 8.18
C THR A 192 35.17 -3.91 8.17
N SER A 193 35.96 -2.91 8.54
CA SER A 193 37.42 -2.95 8.50
C SER A 193 38.02 -4.06 9.39
N SER A 194 37.39 -4.38 10.52
CA SER A 194 37.80 -5.48 11.42
C SER A 194 37.53 -6.86 10.81
N VAL A 195 36.37 -7.05 10.18
CA VAL A 195 35.97 -8.30 9.50
C VAL A 195 36.77 -8.53 8.21
N LYS A 196 37.05 -7.46 7.45
CA LYS A 196 37.87 -7.53 6.23
C LYS A 196 39.34 -7.83 6.52
N LYS A 197 39.90 -7.36 7.65
CA LYS A 197 41.25 -7.76 8.11
C LYS A 197 41.32 -9.25 8.46
N ALA A 198 40.26 -9.82 9.02
CA ALA A 198 40.17 -11.27 9.26
C ALA A 198 40.07 -12.08 7.95
N ALA A 199 39.26 -11.63 6.99
CA ALA A 199 39.15 -12.24 5.65
C ALA A 199 40.45 -12.08 4.81
N ALA A 200 41.16 -10.97 4.95
CA ALA A 200 42.45 -10.74 4.29
C ALA A 200 43.56 -11.66 4.85
N ARG A 201 43.53 -12.00 6.15
CA ARG A 201 44.45 -13.00 6.73
C ARG A 201 44.16 -14.42 6.22
N ALA A 202 42.90 -14.74 5.92
CA ALA A 202 42.52 -16.02 5.29
C ALA A 202 42.97 -16.12 3.82
N ARG A 203 43.12 -14.99 3.11
CA ARG A 203 43.55 -14.93 1.69
C ARG A 203 45.04 -15.25 1.43
N THR A 204 45.83 -15.53 2.47
CA THR A 204 47.25 -15.94 2.31
C THR A 204 47.41 -17.35 1.69
N ARG A 205 46.32 -18.01 1.29
CA ARG A 205 46.31 -19.22 0.48
C ARG A 205 45.36 -19.03 -0.71
N SER A 206 45.86 -18.49 -1.81
CA SER A 206 45.16 -18.58 -3.10
C SER A 206 46.00 -19.39 -4.07
N VAL A 207 45.52 -20.59 -4.39
CA VAL A 207 45.92 -21.33 -5.60
C VAL A 207 44.90 -20.96 -6.66
N SER A 208 45.36 -20.36 -7.74
CA SER A 208 44.61 -20.13 -8.97
C SER A 208 44.25 -21.47 -9.61
N VAL A 209 42.95 -21.72 -9.80
CA VAL A 209 42.48 -22.80 -10.67
C VAL A 209 41.58 -22.17 -11.73
N ASP A 210 42.11 -22.10 -12.95
CA ASP A 210 41.32 -21.91 -14.16
C ASP A 210 40.59 -23.22 -14.45
N VAL A 211 39.27 -23.15 -14.65
CA VAL A 211 38.49 -24.26 -15.22
C VAL A 211 37.67 -23.73 -16.37
N ASP A 212 38.07 -24.14 -17.56
CA ASP A 212 37.32 -24.08 -18.81
C ASP A 212 35.96 -24.77 -18.64
N THR A 213 34.88 -24.14 -19.11
CA THR A 213 33.61 -24.84 -19.30
C THR A 213 33.05 -24.53 -20.68
N LYS A 214 33.11 -25.55 -21.54
CA LYS A 214 32.30 -25.64 -22.76
C LYS A 214 30.83 -25.75 -22.36
N THR A 215 30.01 -24.96 -23.03
CA THR A 215 28.55 -24.98 -22.99
C THR A 215 28.03 -26.30 -23.56
N ASP A 216 27.17 -26.99 -22.81
CA ASP A 216 26.28 -28.02 -23.33
C ASP A 216 24.85 -27.49 -23.19
N ASP A 217 24.25 -27.14 -24.32
CA ASP A 217 22.88 -26.66 -24.43
C ASP A 217 21.92 -27.86 -24.29
N GLY A 218 21.25 -27.98 -23.14
CA GLY A 218 20.26 -29.03 -22.95
C GLY A 218 19.51 -28.98 -21.61
N ASN A 219 18.21 -28.67 -21.69
CA ASN A 219 17.19 -28.71 -20.62
C ASN A 219 17.38 -27.73 -19.45
N VAL A 220 16.69 -26.59 -19.55
CA VAL A 220 16.43 -25.68 -18.43
C VAL A 220 15.52 -26.39 -17.40
N LYS A 221 16.14 -27.11 -16.46
CA LYS A 221 15.50 -27.41 -15.17
C LYS A 221 15.44 -26.11 -14.39
N GLU A 222 14.24 -25.77 -13.93
CA GLU A 222 13.93 -24.63 -13.08
C GLU A 222 14.93 -24.57 -11.90
N VAL A 223 15.92 -23.68 -11.98
CA VAL A 223 16.92 -23.53 -10.92
C VAL A 223 16.25 -22.78 -9.78
N MET A 224 15.89 -23.50 -8.71
CA MET A 224 15.38 -22.89 -7.48
C MET A 224 16.36 -21.83 -6.97
N SER A 225 15.86 -20.61 -6.74
CA SER A 225 16.68 -19.53 -6.20
C SER A 225 17.23 -19.89 -4.82
N LEU A 226 18.55 -19.75 -4.66
CA LEU A 226 19.25 -19.84 -3.37
C LEU A 226 19.19 -18.54 -2.56
N PHE A 227 18.58 -17.49 -3.11
CA PHE A 227 18.23 -16.31 -2.35
C PHE A 227 16.86 -16.55 -1.70
N LYS A 228 16.78 -16.34 -0.39
CA LYS A 228 15.57 -16.58 0.41
C LYS A 228 14.99 -15.25 0.86
N GLY A 229 13.67 -15.13 0.72
CA GLY A 229 12.87 -14.01 1.14
C GLY A 229 12.83 -12.90 0.10
N LYS A 230 13.07 -11.68 0.56
CA LYS A 230 12.65 -10.45 -0.12
C LYS A 230 13.85 -9.56 -0.41
N ASN A 231 13.99 -9.15 -1.66
CA ASN A 231 15.00 -8.18 -2.07
C ASN A 231 14.46 -6.77 -1.82
N PHE A 232 14.99 -6.09 -0.81
CA PHE A 232 14.55 -4.77 -0.40
C PHE A 232 15.46 -3.69 -0.94
N VAL A 233 14.89 -2.71 -1.63
CA VAL A 233 15.62 -1.60 -2.23
C VAL A 233 14.96 -0.29 -1.79
N PHE A 234 15.66 0.42 -0.91
CA PHE A 234 15.20 1.62 -0.20
C PHE A 234 14.78 2.81 -1.08
N ASP A 235 15.06 2.78 -2.38
CA ASP A 235 14.73 3.84 -3.34
C ASP A 235 14.12 3.30 -4.64
N GLN A 236 13.47 2.13 -4.56
CA GLN A 236 12.70 1.53 -5.65
C GLN A 236 13.52 1.31 -6.95
N ARG A 237 14.85 1.21 -6.84
CA ARG A 237 15.77 1.25 -7.98
C ARG A 237 15.72 0.08 -8.95
N CYS A 238 15.20 -1.06 -8.50
CA CYS A 238 15.27 -2.33 -9.21
C CYS A 238 14.04 -3.20 -8.93
N VAL A 239 12.88 -2.58 -8.78
CA VAL A 239 11.62 -3.24 -8.41
C VAL A 239 10.53 -2.76 -9.36
N GLY A 240 9.63 -3.66 -9.76
CA GLY A 240 8.53 -3.32 -10.66
C GLY A 240 7.74 -2.12 -10.15
N ASP A 241 7.17 -1.34 -11.08
CA ASP A 241 6.44 -0.10 -10.77
C ASP A 241 5.54 -0.27 -9.54
N LEU A 242 5.66 0.65 -8.57
CA LEU A 242 4.90 0.72 -7.31
C LEU A 242 5.26 -0.31 -6.22
N THR A 243 6.39 -1.00 -6.30
CA THR A 243 6.86 -1.90 -5.22
C THR A 243 8.17 -1.42 -4.58
N GLU A 244 8.23 -1.33 -3.25
CA GLU A 244 9.46 -0.97 -2.49
C GLU A 244 10.49 -2.11 -2.41
N SER A 245 10.15 -3.26 -3.00
CA SER A 245 10.81 -4.53 -2.74
C SER A 245 10.21 -5.66 -3.57
N GLU A 246 11.05 -6.60 -4.01
CA GLU A 246 10.65 -7.77 -4.79
C GLU A 246 10.68 -9.02 -3.91
N GLU A 247 9.57 -9.75 -3.85
CA GLU A 247 9.55 -11.07 -3.21
C GLU A 247 10.18 -12.09 -4.15
N VAL A 248 11.42 -12.50 -3.85
CA VAL A 248 12.16 -13.46 -4.68
C VAL A 248 11.74 -14.89 -4.35
N THR A 249 11.42 -15.16 -3.08
CA THR A 249 10.78 -16.41 -2.64
C THR A 249 9.73 -16.13 -1.57
N GLY A 250 8.83 -17.08 -1.31
CA GLY A 250 7.78 -16.98 -0.28
C GLY A 250 8.27 -17.10 1.17
N ASP A 251 9.59 -17.11 1.40
CA ASP A 251 10.17 -17.30 2.73
C ASP A 251 9.98 -16.04 3.60
N VAL A 252 9.33 -16.19 4.76
CA VAL A 252 9.20 -15.13 5.77
C VAL A 252 10.33 -15.25 6.78
N LEU A 253 11.37 -14.45 6.63
CA LEU A 253 12.59 -14.52 7.44
C LEU A 253 12.59 -13.54 8.62
N GLY A 254 11.91 -12.40 8.45
CA GLY A 254 11.87 -11.33 9.43
C GLY A 254 10.82 -11.57 10.52
N GLN A 255 10.95 -10.82 11.60
CA GLN A 255 9.99 -10.82 12.71
C GLN A 255 9.53 -9.39 13.00
N CYS A 256 8.24 -9.25 13.29
CA CYS A 256 7.65 -7.97 13.66
C CYS A 256 8.35 -7.42 14.91
N PHE A 257 8.86 -6.20 14.80
CA PHE A 257 9.60 -5.51 15.86
C PHE A 257 8.79 -5.35 17.15
N GLN A 258 7.46 -5.30 17.05
CA GLN A 258 6.57 -5.07 18.19
C GLN A 258 6.00 -6.34 18.82
N CYS A 259 5.69 -7.36 18.03
CA CYS A 259 4.99 -8.56 18.52
C CYS A 259 5.71 -9.88 18.23
N GLY A 260 6.82 -9.87 17.47
CA GLY A 260 7.59 -11.08 17.14
C GLY A 260 7.02 -11.94 16.02
N GLU A 261 5.77 -11.68 15.59
CA GLU A 261 5.14 -12.44 14.49
C GLU A 261 5.94 -12.39 13.19
N PRO A 262 6.02 -13.48 12.41
CA PRO A 262 6.74 -13.51 11.14
C PRO A 262 6.30 -12.38 10.21
N CYS A 263 7.25 -11.57 9.73
CA CYS A 263 6.96 -10.42 8.89
C CYS A 263 8.18 -9.94 8.08
N ASN A 264 7.99 -9.73 6.78
CA ASN A 264 9.01 -9.16 5.87
C ASN A 264 8.69 -7.70 5.44
N HIS A 265 7.78 -7.01 6.14
CA HIS A 265 7.34 -5.67 5.74
C HIS A 265 8.09 -4.59 6.52
N HIS A 266 8.92 -3.83 5.82
CA HIS A 266 9.57 -2.64 6.36
C HIS A 266 8.61 -1.47 6.44
N THR A 267 8.67 -0.73 7.53
CA THR A 267 7.85 0.46 7.76
C THR A 267 8.72 1.56 8.38
N ASN A 268 8.69 2.74 7.76
CA ASN A 268 9.25 3.95 8.36
C ASN A 268 8.34 4.41 9.51
N CYS A 269 8.94 4.67 10.67
CA CYS A 269 8.21 5.16 11.83
C CYS A 269 7.51 6.48 11.50
N SER A 270 6.20 6.54 11.71
CA SER A 270 5.39 7.75 11.46
C SER A 270 5.82 9.00 12.23
N ASN A 271 6.57 8.84 13.34
CA ASN A 271 7.27 9.98 13.93
C ASN A 271 8.51 10.29 13.08
N VAL A 272 8.42 11.32 12.24
CA VAL A 272 9.49 11.74 11.34
C VAL A 272 10.80 12.13 12.04
N MET A 273 10.76 12.51 13.32
CA MET A 273 11.97 12.80 14.12
C MET A 273 12.69 11.53 14.60
N CYS A 274 11.98 10.39 14.57
CA CYS A 274 12.53 9.11 14.99
C CYS A 274 13.47 8.50 13.95
N HIS A 275 13.23 8.77 12.66
CA HIS A 275 13.97 8.18 11.53
C HIS A 275 14.12 6.65 11.60
N GLY A 276 13.14 5.99 12.22
CA GLY A 276 13.25 4.58 12.56
C GLY A 276 12.65 3.68 11.51
N LEU A 277 13.45 2.84 10.85
CA LEU A 277 12.96 1.76 9.98
C LEU A 277 12.78 0.47 10.78
N ILE A 278 11.60 -0.14 10.72
CA ILE A 278 11.25 -1.37 11.47
C ILE A 278 10.56 -2.39 10.59
N LEU A 279 10.63 -3.68 10.97
CA LEU A 279 9.72 -4.69 10.47
C LEU A 279 8.40 -4.62 11.25
N GLN A 280 7.27 -4.46 10.54
CA GLN A 280 5.98 -4.26 11.18
C GLN A 280 4.88 -5.06 10.48
N CYS A 281 4.23 -5.96 11.23
CA CYS A 281 3.05 -6.66 10.74
C CYS A 281 1.85 -5.70 10.63
N LEU A 282 0.88 -6.03 9.78
CA LEU A 282 -0.31 -5.20 9.53
C LEU A 282 -1.08 -4.85 10.81
N ASN A 283 -1.20 -5.80 11.74
CA ASN A 283 -1.88 -5.55 13.01
C ASN A 283 -1.14 -4.50 13.87
N CYS A 284 0.18 -4.64 13.99
CA CYS A 284 1.00 -3.67 14.72
C CYS A 284 1.06 -2.30 14.03
N ALA A 285 1.06 -2.27 12.70
CA ALA A 285 0.98 -1.04 11.92
C ALA A 285 -0.33 -0.29 12.22
N ARG A 286 -1.46 -0.99 12.24
CA ARG A 286 -2.76 -0.42 12.60
C ARG A 286 -2.78 0.09 14.05
N ILE A 287 -2.38 -0.73 15.02
CA ILE A 287 -2.40 -0.37 16.44
C ILE A 287 -1.49 0.83 16.74
N ARG A 288 -0.32 0.89 16.09
CA ARG A 288 0.69 1.92 16.33
C ARG A 288 0.64 3.08 15.34
N LEU A 289 -0.31 3.11 14.41
CA LEU A 289 -0.40 4.09 13.32
C LEU A 289 0.93 4.24 12.56
N GLY A 290 1.57 3.13 12.23
CA GLY A 290 2.88 3.09 11.57
C GLY A 290 4.08 3.47 12.45
N ALA A 291 3.87 3.77 13.75
CA ALA A 291 4.96 4.14 14.65
C ALA A 291 5.66 2.92 15.29
N CYS A 292 6.95 3.05 15.58
CA CYS A 292 7.72 1.96 16.19
C CYS A 292 7.45 1.77 17.70
N SER A 293 6.92 2.78 18.39
CA SER A 293 6.59 2.71 19.82
C SER A 293 5.34 3.50 20.17
N LYS A 294 4.75 3.27 21.36
CA LYS A 294 3.64 4.08 21.87
C LYS A 294 4.02 5.57 21.99
N ALA A 295 5.25 5.86 22.43
CA ALA A 295 5.76 7.22 22.49
C ALA A 295 5.84 7.88 21.10
N CYS A 296 6.36 7.18 20.08
CA CYS A 296 6.36 7.71 18.73
C CYS A 296 4.96 7.84 18.12
N LYS A 297 4.02 6.95 18.46
CA LYS A 297 2.62 7.10 18.07
C LYS A 297 2.09 8.44 18.61
N GLN A 298 2.26 8.69 19.91
CA GLN A 298 1.77 9.90 20.55
C GLN A 298 2.43 11.16 19.97
N GLU A 299 3.73 11.13 19.75
CA GLU A 299 4.46 12.26 19.17
C GLU A 299 4.03 12.53 17.72
N SER A 300 3.88 11.45 16.95
CA SER A 300 3.34 11.53 15.59
C SER A 300 1.91 12.03 15.55
N ILE A 301 1.13 11.97 16.64
CA ILE A 301 -0.21 12.58 16.73
C ILE A 301 -0.07 14.05 17.12
N SER A 302 0.77 14.34 18.14
CA SER A 302 1.05 15.68 18.66
C SER A 302 1.53 16.65 17.57
N MET A 303 2.59 16.28 16.84
CA MET A 303 3.14 17.11 15.76
C MET A 303 2.13 17.41 14.67
N LYS A 304 1.27 16.43 14.43
CA LYS A 304 0.34 16.38 13.31
C LYS A 304 -0.79 17.39 13.61
N ALA A 305 -1.15 17.60 14.88
CA ALA A 305 -2.03 18.70 15.31
C ALA A 305 -1.42 20.12 15.21
N MET A 306 -0.12 20.26 14.92
CA MET A 306 0.55 21.56 14.79
C MET A 306 0.52 22.08 13.33
N THR A 307 0.58 23.40 13.15
CA THR A 307 0.79 24.01 11.82
C THR A 307 2.16 23.66 11.24
N THR A 308 2.35 23.73 9.92
CA THR A 308 3.63 23.42 9.25
C THR A 308 4.81 24.23 9.82
N GLN A 309 4.60 25.51 10.14
CA GLN A 309 5.64 26.37 10.71
C GLN A 309 5.98 25.97 12.16
N GLN A 310 4.98 25.58 12.95
CA GLN A 310 5.18 25.04 14.29
C GLN A 310 5.88 23.68 14.26
N GLN A 311 5.50 22.79 13.33
CA GLN A 311 6.18 21.51 13.14
C GLN A 311 7.66 21.69 12.81
N GLN A 312 8.01 22.65 11.95
CA GLN A 312 9.42 22.93 11.63
C GLN A 312 10.21 23.39 12.87
N ARG A 313 9.69 24.35 13.64
CA ARG A 313 10.34 24.83 14.87
C ARG A 313 10.43 23.73 15.92
N TYR A 314 9.34 23.02 16.16
CA TYR A 314 9.28 21.93 17.13
C TYR A 314 10.25 20.80 16.77
N ARG A 315 10.35 20.43 15.48
CA ARG A 315 11.36 19.47 15.02
C ARG A 315 12.78 19.96 15.28
N GLN A 316 13.08 21.23 15.02
CA GLN A 316 14.41 21.79 15.28
C GLN A 316 14.77 21.74 16.77
N GLU A 317 13.80 21.97 17.65
CA GLU A 317 14.00 21.96 19.09
C GLU A 317 14.08 20.54 19.69
N GLN A 318 13.29 19.60 19.17
CA GLN A 318 13.09 18.28 19.79
C GLN A 318 13.71 17.11 19.03
N ALA A 319 14.27 17.29 17.83
CA ALA A 319 14.81 16.18 17.02
C ALA A 319 15.84 15.32 17.77
N THR A 320 16.70 15.94 18.58
CA THR A 320 17.73 15.24 19.37
C THR A 320 17.15 14.32 20.44
N CYS A 321 15.92 14.55 20.91
CA CYS A 321 15.22 13.70 21.88
C CYS A 321 14.70 12.38 21.27
N TRP A 322 14.52 12.35 19.94
CA TRP A 322 13.89 11.24 19.21
C TRP A 322 14.85 10.48 18.30
N MET A 323 15.90 11.15 17.84
CA MET A 323 16.87 10.61 16.90
C MET A 323 17.81 9.62 17.61
N PRO A 324 17.83 8.34 17.23
CA PRO A 324 18.82 7.41 17.74
C PRO A 324 20.22 7.81 17.24
N ALA A 325 21.26 7.60 18.06
CA ALA A 325 22.64 7.95 17.72
C ALA A 325 23.14 7.22 16.45
N ILE A 326 22.58 6.06 16.16
CA ILE A 326 22.76 5.31 14.92
C ILE A 326 21.37 5.17 14.30
N PRO A 327 21.10 5.77 13.12
CA PRO A 327 19.91 5.47 12.35
C PRO A 327 19.81 3.95 12.19
N ASN A 328 18.67 3.36 12.56
CA ASN A 328 18.37 1.92 12.45
C ASN A 328 18.81 1.00 13.62
N ALA A 329 19.31 1.53 14.74
CA ALA A 329 19.58 0.74 15.97
C ALA A 329 18.37 0.67 16.96
N LEU A 330 17.14 0.71 16.44
CA LEU A 330 15.91 0.97 17.23
C LEU A 330 15.69 0.03 18.42
N SER A 331 16.08 -1.25 18.33
CA SER A 331 15.89 -2.22 19.42
C SER A 331 16.57 -1.80 20.73
N LYS A 332 17.70 -1.07 20.64
CA LYS A 332 18.46 -0.60 21.82
C LYS A 332 18.00 0.75 22.37
N TYR A 333 17.18 1.51 21.64
CA TYR A 333 16.83 2.90 21.97
C TYR A 333 15.35 3.15 22.27
N VAL A 334 14.46 2.21 21.96
CA VAL A 334 13.01 2.37 22.24
C VAL A 334 12.70 2.42 23.74
N SER A 335 13.45 1.71 24.58
CA SER A 335 13.27 1.68 26.04
C SER A 335 13.74 2.95 26.76
N LYS A 336 14.52 3.82 26.10
CA LYS A 336 15.12 5.02 26.70
C LYS A 336 14.40 6.32 26.33
N ARG A 337 13.22 6.24 25.73
CA ARG A 337 12.49 7.42 25.24
C ARG A 337 11.75 8.15 26.37
N PRO A 338 11.71 9.49 26.36
CA PRO A 338 11.01 10.26 27.38
C PRO A 338 9.50 9.91 27.39
N GLN A 339 8.93 9.78 28.60
CA GLN A 339 7.48 9.68 28.78
C GLN A 339 6.84 11.06 28.62
N ALA A 340 5.70 11.14 27.92
CA ALA A 340 5.01 12.41 27.68
C ALA A 340 4.47 13.03 28.99
N PRO A 341 4.52 14.37 29.16
CA PRO A 341 3.91 15.02 30.31
C PRO A 341 2.38 15.08 30.17
N LEU A 342 1.68 14.67 31.22
CA LEU A 342 0.22 14.73 31.35
C LEU A 342 -0.24 16.19 31.53
N ALA A 343 -1.08 16.74 30.64
CA ALA A 343 -1.65 18.08 30.80
C ALA A 343 -3.17 18.16 30.54
N ARG A 344 -3.88 18.30 31.67
CA ARG A 344 -5.12 19.01 32.06
C ARG A 344 -6.22 19.42 31.05
N LYS A 345 -7.47 19.20 31.52
CA LYS A 345 -8.79 19.66 31.05
C LYS A 345 -8.92 21.20 30.98
N SER A 346 -9.68 21.75 30.01
CA SER A 346 -10.66 22.85 30.18
C SER A 346 -11.20 23.47 28.86
N HIS A 347 -12.54 23.40 28.71
CA HIS A 347 -13.56 24.34 28.17
C HIS A 347 -13.47 25.08 26.80
N THR A 348 -14.46 24.70 25.97
CA THR A 348 -15.36 25.42 25.02
C THR A 348 -15.22 26.92 24.71
N ARG A 349 -15.35 27.27 23.41
CA ARG A 349 -16.42 28.13 22.81
C ARG A 349 -16.40 28.10 21.26
N HIS A 350 -17.55 28.41 20.66
CA HIS A 350 -18.03 28.03 19.32
C HIS A 350 -17.82 29.08 18.19
N PHE A 351 -17.69 28.54 16.95
CA PHE A 351 -18.17 28.98 15.62
C PHE A 351 -17.67 30.28 14.94
N THR A 352 -17.01 30.14 13.77
CA THR A 352 -17.62 30.27 12.41
C THR A 352 -16.61 29.91 11.30
N ALA A 353 -17.14 29.44 10.16
CA ALA A 353 -16.47 28.68 9.11
C ALA A 353 -15.43 29.44 8.25
N SER A 354 -14.36 28.75 7.83
CA SER A 354 -13.68 28.91 6.53
C SER A 354 -12.56 27.88 6.35
N ASN A 355 -12.70 26.97 5.38
CA ASN A 355 -11.71 26.21 4.58
C ASN A 355 -10.35 25.71 5.16
N PHE A 356 -10.15 25.71 6.48
CA PHE A 356 -8.90 25.28 7.13
C PHE A 356 -9.01 23.91 7.84
N LEU A 357 -10.14 23.21 7.66
CA LEU A 357 -10.52 21.95 8.33
C LEU A 357 -10.15 20.71 7.50
N TYR A 358 -8.98 20.70 6.88
CA TYR A 358 -8.40 19.49 6.30
C TYR A 358 -6.97 19.34 6.77
N LYS A 359 -6.82 18.92 8.02
CA LYS A 359 -5.75 18.04 8.50
C LYS A 359 -5.91 17.89 10.01
N LEU A 360 -6.04 16.63 10.44
CA LEU A 360 -5.81 16.15 11.81
C LEU A 360 -6.92 16.10 12.84
N ILE A 361 -8.04 15.52 12.41
CA ILE A 361 -8.84 14.67 13.30
C ILE A 361 -8.47 13.22 12.93
N ASP A 362 -8.36 12.30 13.89
CA ASP A 362 -8.30 10.87 13.58
C ASP A 362 -9.69 10.51 13.01
N TYR A 363 -9.86 10.75 11.70
CA TYR A 363 -11.16 10.94 11.10
C TYR A 363 -12.02 9.71 11.32
N CYS A 364 -11.51 8.48 11.17
CA CYS A 364 -12.40 7.32 11.14
C CYS A 364 -13.16 7.05 12.45
N GLU A 365 -12.55 6.97 13.64
CA GLU A 365 -13.33 6.62 14.85
C GLU A 365 -14.25 7.74 15.33
N LEU A 366 -13.79 9.00 15.31
CA LEU A 366 -14.61 10.14 15.70
C LEU A 366 -15.68 10.45 14.65
N GLN A 367 -15.38 10.32 13.35
CA GLN A 367 -16.36 10.44 12.28
C GLN A 367 -17.33 9.28 12.32
N THR A 368 -16.90 8.04 12.52
CA THR A 368 -17.81 6.89 12.66
C THR A 368 -18.71 7.08 13.88
N ALA A 369 -18.18 7.45 15.05
CA ALA A 369 -19.00 7.72 16.23
C ALA A 369 -19.96 8.91 16.03
N TYR A 370 -19.50 9.98 15.37
CA TYR A 370 -20.33 11.13 15.04
C TYR A 370 -21.44 10.74 14.06
N VAL A 371 -21.10 10.11 12.93
CA VAL A 371 -22.06 9.66 11.92
C VAL A 371 -23.04 8.67 12.54
N TYR A 372 -22.58 7.73 13.37
CA TYR A 372 -23.44 6.79 14.09
C TYR A 372 -24.44 7.53 14.97
N GLY A 373 -23.97 8.50 15.76
CA GLY A 373 -24.76 9.28 16.70
C GLY A 373 -25.63 10.37 16.07
N GLN A 374 -25.34 10.77 14.83
CA GLN A 374 -26.18 11.67 14.02
C GLN A 374 -27.16 10.91 13.12
N SER A 375 -27.04 9.59 13.01
CA SER A 375 -27.97 8.73 12.30
C SER A 375 -29.05 8.23 13.25
N SER A 376 -30.30 8.11 12.76
CA SER A 376 -31.41 7.55 13.52
C SER A 376 -31.03 6.22 14.19
N SER A 377 -31.53 6.00 15.40
CA SER A 377 -31.36 4.74 16.10
C SER A 377 -32.16 3.64 15.40
N LEU A 378 -31.58 2.44 15.39
CA LEU A 378 -32.30 1.22 15.03
C LEU A 378 -33.09 0.72 16.26
N ALA A 379 -34.14 -0.07 16.05
CA ALA A 379 -34.69 -0.91 17.10
C ALA A 379 -33.60 -1.88 17.60
N ASP A 380 -33.67 -2.22 18.88
CA ASP A 380 -32.75 -3.15 19.54
C ASP A 380 -31.24 -2.79 19.42
N GLU A 381 -30.85 -1.50 19.39
CA GLU A 381 -29.42 -1.12 19.33
C GLU A 381 -28.55 -1.79 20.40
N ALA A 382 -29.12 -2.02 21.60
CA ALA A 382 -28.42 -2.73 22.66
C ALA A 382 -28.13 -4.21 22.30
N LEU A 383 -29.08 -4.87 21.63
CA LEU A 383 -28.94 -6.24 21.13
C LEU A 383 -27.92 -6.30 19.99
N LEU A 384 -27.98 -5.37 19.04
CA LEU A 384 -27.01 -5.24 17.95
C LEU A 384 -25.58 -5.05 18.49
N ARG A 385 -25.42 -4.20 19.51
CA ARG A 385 -24.13 -3.98 20.18
C ARG A 385 -23.64 -5.24 20.90
N ASP A 386 -24.53 -5.94 21.62
CA ASP A 386 -24.17 -7.20 22.27
C ASP A 386 -23.78 -8.28 21.24
N LEU A 387 -24.51 -8.40 20.13
CA LEU A 387 -24.20 -9.32 19.04
C LEU A 387 -22.80 -9.09 18.50
N ARG A 388 -22.40 -7.84 18.25
CA ARG A 388 -21.05 -7.51 17.80
C ARG A 388 -20.00 -7.91 18.83
N VAL A 389 -20.21 -7.54 20.09
CA VAL A 389 -19.28 -7.88 21.19
C VAL A 389 -19.13 -9.39 21.32
N GLN A 390 -20.23 -10.14 21.27
CA GLN A 390 -20.19 -11.59 21.36
C GLN A 390 -19.57 -12.22 20.12
N THR A 391 -19.84 -11.68 18.93
CA THR A 391 -19.21 -12.14 17.68
C THR A 391 -17.70 -11.98 17.76
N THR A 392 -17.20 -10.78 18.10
CA THR A 392 -15.76 -10.52 18.26
C THR A 392 -15.09 -11.40 19.29
N ARG A 393 -15.80 -11.81 20.35
CA ARG A 393 -15.26 -12.67 21.41
C ARG A 393 -15.24 -14.14 21.05
N LYS A 394 -16.24 -14.63 20.30
CA LYS A 394 -16.50 -16.07 20.13
C LYS A 394 -16.12 -16.61 18.75
N TRP A 395 -16.07 -15.76 17.73
CA TRP A 395 -15.95 -16.20 16.33
C TRP A 395 -14.59 -15.85 15.71
N PRO A 396 -13.84 -16.84 15.17
CA PRO A 396 -12.50 -16.63 14.60
C PRO A 396 -12.42 -15.70 13.39
N LYS A 397 -13.55 -15.40 12.74
CA LYS A 397 -13.66 -14.54 11.55
C LYS A 397 -14.56 -13.33 11.81
N ALA A 398 -14.54 -12.79 13.02
CA ALA A 398 -15.41 -11.68 13.42
C ALA A 398 -15.23 -10.41 12.56
N GLU A 399 -14.12 -10.28 11.82
CA GLU A 399 -13.91 -9.25 10.82
C GLU A 399 -14.83 -9.35 9.59
N GLN A 400 -15.57 -10.44 9.42
CA GLN A 400 -16.60 -10.59 8.38
C GLN A 400 -17.90 -9.86 8.72
N VAL A 401 -18.09 -9.40 9.96
CA VAL A 401 -19.27 -8.61 10.31
C VAL A 401 -19.17 -7.24 9.64
N ILE A 402 -20.23 -6.84 8.92
CA ILE A 402 -20.33 -5.50 8.32
C ILE A 402 -20.15 -4.39 9.36
N ASP A 403 -19.77 -3.19 8.93
CA ASP A 403 -19.62 -2.04 9.82
C ASP A 403 -20.97 -1.56 10.40
N GLU A 404 -20.95 -0.90 11.56
CA GLU A 404 -22.18 -0.41 12.20
C GLU A 404 -22.92 0.63 11.36
N ILE A 405 -22.17 1.51 10.66
CA ILE A 405 -22.76 2.51 9.76
C ILE A 405 -23.30 1.83 8.51
N GLN A 406 -22.64 0.76 8.04
CA GLN A 406 -23.14 -0.04 6.92
C GLN A 406 -24.47 -0.70 7.27
N GLY A 407 -24.61 -1.20 8.50
CA GLY A 407 -25.88 -1.71 9.02
C GLY A 407 -27.00 -0.67 9.00
N LYS A 408 -26.74 0.56 9.50
CA LYS A 408 -27.71 1.67 9.42
C LYS A 408 -28.06 2.04 7.98
N PHE A 409 -27.07 2.08 7.09
CA PHE A 409 -27.28 2.36 5.68
C PHE A 409 -28.13 1.28 5.00
N LEU A 410 -27.88 0.00 5.30
CA LEU A 410 -28.67 -1.11 4.79
C LEU A 410 -30.12 -1.04 5.29
N SER A 411 -30.32 -0.74 6.57
CA SER A 411 -31.67 -0.50 7.14
C SER A 411 -32.39 0.63 6.40
N PHE A 412 -31.68 1.74 6.13
CA PHE A 412 -32.22 2.89 5.40
C PHE A 412 -32.56 2.55 3.94
N LEU A 413 -31.74 1.74 3.26
CA LEU A 413 -32.02 1.27 1.90
C LEU A 413 -33.29 0.43 1.85
N VAL A 414 -33.42 -0.56 2.75
CA VAL A 414 -34.61 -1.44 2.84
C VAL A 414 -35.87 -0.62 3.11
N GLN A 415 -35.78 0.38 3.99
CA GLN A 415 -36.90 1.27 4.29
C GLN A 415 -37.29 2.12 3.07
N THR A 416 -36.31 2.62 2.33
CA THR A 416 -36.53 3.47 1.15
C THR A 416 -37.15 2.69 -0.01
N THR A 417 -36.81 1.41 -0.17
CA THR A 417 -37.45 0.53 -1.17
C THR A 417 -38.83 0.06 -0.73
N LYS A 418 -39.22 0.27 0.54
CA LYS A 418 -40.45 -0.26 1.14
C LYS A 418 -40.56 -1.78 0.96
N ALA A 419 -39.43 -2.47 1.11
CA ALA A 419 -39.36 -3.91 0.89
C ALA A 419 -40.32 -4.65 1.85
N GLN A 420 -41.20 -5.45 1.26
CA GLN A 420 -42.07 -6.38 1.97
C GLN A 420 -41.41 -7.75 2.09
N ARG A 421 -40.58 -8.13 1.12
CA ARG A 421 -39.82 -9.38 1.14
C ARG A 421 -38.37 -9.12 0.84
N ALA A 422 -37.52 -9.39 1.81
CA ALA A 422 -36.07 -9.32 1.67
C ALA A 422 -35.45 -10.73 1.71
N LEU A 423 -34.37 -10.90 0.95
CA LEU A 423 -33.50 -12.07 1.01
C LEU A 423 -32.07 -11.63 1.33
N GLU A 424 -31.43 -12.30 2.29
CA GLU A 424 -30.00 -12.22 2.53
C GLU A 424 -29.33 -13.55 2.21
N ILE A 425 -28.24 -13.48 1.43
CA ILE A 425 -27.35 -14.61 1.14
C ILE A 425 -26.00 -14.32 1.82
N GLY A 426 -25.73 -15.02 2.93
CA GLY A 426 -24.59 -14.78 3.81
C GLY A 426 -25.00 -14.11 5.12
N CYS A 427 -25.46 -14.89 6.09
CA CYS A 427 -25.90 -14.40 7.41
C CYS A 427 -24.72 -14.20 8.38
N PHE A 428 -23.73 -15.11 8.31
CA PHE A 428 -22.72 -15.30 9.35
C PHE A 428 -23.34 -15.34 10.76
N THR A 429 -23.08 -14.34 11.61
CA THR A 429 -23.62 -14.27 12.97
C THR A 429 -24.90 -13.44 13.10
N GLY A 430 -25.45 -12.91 12.00
CA GLY A 430 -26.77 -12.29 11.95
C GLY A 430 -26.83 -10.78 12.18
N TYR A 431 -25.69 -10.06 12.17
CA TYR A 431 -25.72 -8.60 12.35
C TYR A 431 -26.44 -7.88 11.20
N SER A 432 -26.10 -8.21 9.95
CA SER A 432 -26.73 -7.64 8.76
C SER A 432 -28.20 -8.03 8.65
N ALA A 433 -28.56 -9.28 8.96
CA ALA A 433 -29.96 -9.72 9.04
C ALA A 433 -30.82 -8.83 9.96
N LEU A 434 -30.35 -8.55 11.19
CA LEU A 434 -31.07 -7.68 12.12
C LEU A 434 -31.16 -6.24 11.61
N CYS A 435 -30.14 -5.74 10.92
CA CYS A 435 -30.18 -4.43 10.27
C CYS A 435 -31.19 -4.40 9.10
N ILE A 436 -31.24 -5.44 8.27
CA ILE A 436 -32.25 -5.55 7.20
C ILE A 436 -33.66 -5.56 7.81
N ALA A 437 -33.88 -6.37 8.84
CA ALA A 437 -35.17 -6.49 9.52
C ALA A 437 -35.66 -5.15 10.08
N ASN A 438 -34.75 -4.34 10.62
CA ASN A 438 -35.04 -2.99 11.09
C ASN A 438 -35.58 -2.04 10.01
N GLY A 439 -35.23 -2.27 8.75
CA GLY A 439 -35.69 -1.46 7.62
C GLY A 439 -36.97 -1.97 6.95
N LEU A 440 -37.45 -3.17 7.31
CA LEU A 440 -38.63 -3.76 6.71
C LEU A 440 -39.92 -2.99 7.04
N ALA A 441 -40.92 -3.15 6.18
CA ALA A 441 -42.30 -2.81 6.53
C ALA A 441 -42.77 -3.63 7.76
N ALA A 442 -43.80 -3.14 8.46
CA ALA A 442 -44.30 -3.79 9.68
C ALA A 442 -44.80 -5.23 9.45
N ASP A 443 -45.32 -5.51 8.26
CA ASP A 443 -45.76 -6.83 7.79
C ASP A 443 -44.74 -7.52 6.87
N GLY A 444 -43.53 -6.95 6.77
CA GLY A 444 -42.46 -7.47 5.95
C GLY A 444 -41.80 -8.72 6.51
N SER A 445 -41.09 -9.44 5.66
CA SER A 445 -40.34 -10.64 6.03
C SER A 445 -38.93 -10.64 5.41
N LEU A 446 -37.97 -11.14 6.18
CA LEU A 446 -36.61 -11.43 5.78
C LEU A 446 -36.40 -12.94 5.79
N VAL A 447 -35.87 -13.49 4.70
CA VAL A 447 -35.19 -14.78 4.75
C VAL A 447 -33.69 -14.56 4.70
N THR A 448 -32.94 -15.15 5.62
CA THR A 448 -31.47 -15.11 5.63
C THR A 448 -30.91 -16.53 5.57
N CYS A 449 -29.90 -16.76 4.73
CA CYS A 449 -29.27 -18.07 4.61
C CYS A 449 -27.75 -18.06 4.75
N ASP A 450 -27.21 -19.12 5.36
CA ASP A 450 -25.78 -19.39 5.46
C ASP A 450 -25.52 -20.90 5.57
N ILE A 451 -24.37 -21.34 5.08
CA ILE A 451 -23.95 -22.75 5.12
C ILE A 451 -23.43 -23.16 6.51
N ASP A 452 -22.90 -22.22 7.31
CA ASP A 452 -22.35 -22.53 8.63
C ASP A 452 -23.48 -22.72 9.66
N SER A 453 -23.76 -23.98 10.00
CA SER A 453 -24.83 -24.33 10.94
C SER A 453 -24.60 -23.80 12.35
N ALA A 454 -23.34 -23.70 12.80
CA ALA A 454 -23.03 -23.16 14.11
C ALA A 454 -23.24 -21.64 14.14
N ALA A 455 -22.87 -20.94 13.06
CA ALA A 455 -23.09 -19.50 12.94
C ALA A 455 -24.58 -19.18 12.89
N MET A 456 -25.35 -19.97 12.14
CA MET A 456 -26.81 -19.85 12.06
C MET A 456 -27.51 -20.11 13.40
N GLN A 457 -27.09 -21.12 14.17
CA GLN A 457 -27.61 -21.34 15.53
C GLN A 457 -27.29 -20.16 16.46
N PHE A 458 -26.09 -19.59 16.35
CA PHE A 458 -25.72 -18.41 17.10
C PHE A 458 -26.56 -17.18 16.69
N ALA A 459 -26.75 -16.95 15.40
CA ALA A 459 -27.59 -15.88 14.87
C ALA A 459 -29.04 -16.02 15.35
N GLN A 460 -29.61 -17.23 15.29
CA GLN A 460 -30.98 -17.50 15.78
C GLN A 460 -31.15 -17.10 17.25
N SER A 461 -30.15 -17.38 18.10
CA SER A 461 -30.19 -16.99 19.52
C SER A 461 -30.26 -15.48 19.77
N PHE A 462 -29.94 -14.66 18.77
CA PHE A 462 -30.13 -13.21 18.78
C PHE A 462 -31.42 -12.80 18.08
N PHE A 463 -31.79 -13.45 16.98
CA PHE A 463 -33.07 -13.22 16.31
C PHE A 463 -34.25 -13.41 17.27
N ASP A 464 -34.24 -14.47 18.08
CA ASP A 464 -35.28 -14.77 19.08
C ASP A 464 -35.45 -13.67 20.15
N LYS A 465 -34.43 -12.82 20.34
CA LYS A 465 -34.44 -11.71 21.30
C LYS A 465 -34.82 -10.38 20.68
N SER A 466 -34.89 -10.31 19.35
CA SER A 466 -35.19 -9.07 18.65
C SER A 466 -36.70 -8.82 18.63
N SER A 467 -37.07 -7.54 18.67
CA SER A 467 -38.40 -7.07 18.35
C SER A 467 -38.86 -7.44 16.93
N HIS A 468 -37.95 -7.86 16.05
CA HIS A 468 -38.24 -8.33 14.69
C HIS A 468 -38.22 -9.86 14.54
N ALA A 469 -38.24 -10.63 15.63
CA ALA A 469 -38.13 -12.10 15.59
C ALA A 469 -39.10 -12.75 14.59
N ASP A 470 -40.36 -12.32 14.59
CA ASP A 470 -41.42 -12.87 13.73
C ASP A 470 -41.24 -12.54 12.24
N GLN A 471 -40.37 -11.57 11.92
CA GLN A 471 -40.07 -11.18 10.54
C GLN A 471 -38.87 -11.95 9.96
N ILE A 472 -38.08 -12.65 10.76
CA ILE A 472 -36.81 -13.25 10.33
C ILE A 472 -36.94 -14.77 10.25
N THR A 473 -36.74 -15.32 9.05
CA THR A 473 -36.60 -16.76 8.82
C THR A 473 -35.14 -17.09 8.51
N ALA A 474 -34.52 -17.89 9.37
CA ALA A 474 -33.12 -18.30 9.23
C ALA A 474 -33.03 -19.69 8.58
N VAL A 475 -32.25 -19.83 7.50
CA VAL A 475 -32.14 -21.07 6.73
C VAL A 475 -30.68 -21.52 6.65
N ASN A 476 -30.36 -22.72 7.16
CA ASN A 476 -29.01 -23.27 7.05
C ASN A 476 -28.85 -24.03 5.71
N GLN A 477 -28.42 -23.34 4.66
CA GLN A 477 -28.30 -23.88 3.30
C GLN A 477 -27.31 -23.05 2.45
N ASP A 478 -26.70 -23.65 1.41
CA ASP A 478 -25.94 -22.89 0.41
C ASP A 478 -26.87 -21.93 -0.35
N GLY A 479 -26.39 -20.70 -0.59
CA GLY A 479 -27.20 -19.66 -1.22
C GLY A 479 -27.75 -20.02 -2.61
N LEU A 480 -27.01 -20.78 -3.44
CA LEU A 480 -27.51 -21.15 -4.78
C LEU A 480 -28.61 -22.21 -4.68
N GLU A 481 -28.50 -23.13 -3.72
CA GLU A 481 -29.54 -24.12 -3.47
C GLU A 481 -30.82 -23.47 -2.92
N TYR A 482 -30.67 -22.48 -2.03
CA TYR A 482 -31.80 -21.69 -1.55
C TYR A 482 -32.46 -20.92 -2.70
N LEU A 483 -31.68 -20.25 -3.56
CA LEU A 483 -32.21 -19.56 -4.73
C LEU A 483 -33.01 -20.48 -5.66
N ASN A 484 -32.56 -21.73 -5.87
CA ASN A 484 -33.31 -22.72 -6.62
C ASN A 484 -34.67 -23.03 -5.98
N THR A 485 -34.71 -23.21 -4.67
CA THR A 485 -35.94 -23.44 -3.92
C THR A 485 -36.88 -22.23 -3.96
N ALA A 486 -36.32 -21.02 -3.88
CA ALA A 486 -37.05 -19.78 -3.99
C ALA A 486 -37.64 -19.59 -5.40
N ALA A 487 -36.88 -19.87 -6.46
CA ALA A 487 -37.35 -19.78 -7.84
C ALA A 487 -38.54 -20.71 -8.13
N LEU A 488 -38.51 -21.93 -7.59
CA LEU A 488 -39.64 -22.87 -7.67
C LEU A 488 -40.88 -22.32 -6.96
N SER A 489 -40.71 -21.79 -5.74
CA SER A 489 -41.80 -21.17 -4.98
C SER A 489 -42.39 -19.96 -5.69
N ILE A 490 -41.55 -19.10 -6.27
CA ILE A 490 -41.96 -17.92 -7.05
C ILE A 490 -42.75 -18.35 -8.29
N SER A 491 -42.27 -19.37 -9.00
CA SER A 491 -43.01 -19.98 -10.13
C SER A 491 -44.37 -20.54 -9.70
N ALA A 492 -44.49 -20.99 -8.45
CA ALA A 492 -45.72 -21.46 -7.81
C ALA A 492 -46.60 -20.33 -7.22
N LYS A 493 -46.45 -19.09 -7.71
CA LYS A 493 -47.19 -17.86 -7.33
C LYS A 493 -46.74 -17.17 -6.04
N GLN A 494 -45.61 -17.55 -5.45
CA GLN A 494 -45.02 -16.71 -4.42
C GLN A 494 -44.49 -15.41 -5.05
N GLN A 495 -44.60 -14.28 -4.36
CA GLN A 495 -44.03 -13.02 -4.88
C GLN A 495 -42.49 -13.10 -4.98
N PRO A 496 -41.86 -12.40 -5.94
CA PRO A 496 -40.42 -12.17 -5.91
C PRO A 496 -39.97 -11.40 -4.66
N PHE A 497 -38.66 -11.30 -4.43
CA PHE A 497 -38.11 -10.46 -3.37
C PHE A 497 -37.96 -9.01 -3.83
N ASP A 498 -38.31 -8.06 -2.97
CA ASP A 498 -38.16 -6.63 -3.23
C ASP A 498 -36.72 -6.15 -3.01
N LEU A 499 -35.99 -6.84 -2.12
CA LEU A 499 -34.59 -6.58 -1.86
C LEU A 499 -33.82 -7.89 -1.70
N ILE A 500 -32.66 -7.99 -2.34
CA ILE A 500 -31.74 -9.11 -2.17
C ILE A 500 -30.36 -8.55 -1.80
N PHE A 501 -29.83 -8.95 -0.66
CA PHE A 501 -28.48 -8.62 -0.20
C PHE A 501 -27.58 -9.86 -0.29
N VAL A 502 -26.43 -9.72 -0.96
CA VAL A 502 -25.48 -10.82 -1.17
C VAL A 502 -24.13 -10.45 -0.56
N ASP A 503 -23.77 -11.14 0.52
CA ASP A 503 -22.48 -11.06 1.19
C ASP A 503 -21.94 -12.46 1.51
N ALA A 504 -21.70 -13.23 0.44
CA ALA A 504 -21.28 -14.63 0.55
C ALA A 504 -19.96 -14.88 -0.17
N ASN A 505 -19.81 -16.07 -0.75
CA ASN A 505 -18.64 -16.47 -1.51
C ASN A 505 -18.49 -15.61 -2.78
N LYS A 506 -17.52 -14.70 -2.76
CA LYS A 506 -17.21 -13.76 -3.86
C LYS A 506 -16.95 -14.44 -5.20
N CYS A 507 -16.41 -15.66 -5.20
CA CYS A 507 -16.19 -16.43 -6.42
C CYS A 507 -17.49 -16.88 -7.11
N LYS A 508 -18.62 -16.92 -6.38
CA LYS A 508 -19.94 -17.30 -6.91
C LYS A 508 -20.81 -16.08 -7.27
N TYR A 509 -20.33 -14.85 -7.12
CA TYR A 509 -21.14 -13.63 -7.32
C TYR A 509 -21.81 -13.56 -8.69
N ARG A 510 -21.07 -13.90 -9.76
CA ARG A 510 -21.65 -13.99 -11.10
C ARG A 510 -22.78 -15.03 -11.18
N ALA A 511 -22.59 -16.20 -10.58
CA ALA A 511 -23.62 -17.25 -10.57
C ALA A 511 -24.87 -16.80 -9.80
N TYR A 512 -24.71 -16.12 -8.66
CA TYR A 512 -25.85 -15.54 -7.93
C TYR A 512 -26.59 -14.52 -8.79
N TYR A 513 -25.85 -13.60 -9.41
CA TYR A 513 -26.41 -12.55 -10.26
C TYR A 513 -27.18 -13.13 -11.45
N ASP A 514 -26.54 -13.99 -12.24
CA ASP A 514 -27.16 -14.61 -13.42
C ASP A 514 -28.43 -15.38 -13.01
N PHE A 515 -28.36 -16.19 -11.94
CA PHE A 515 -29.51 -16.95 -11.45
C PHE A 515 -30.67 -16.04 -11.03
N ILE A 516 -30.40 -14.99 -10.25
CA ILE A 516 -31.43 -14.07 -9.75
C ILE A 516 -32.18 -13.41 -10.91
N LEU A 517 -31.46 -12.98 -11.96
CA LEU A 517 -32.07 -12.32 -13.11
C LEU A 517 -32.80 -13.29 -14.03
N GLU A 518 -32.20 -14.44 -14.34
CA GLU A 518 -32.78 -15.45 -15.24
C GLU A 518 -34.08 -16.04 -14.70
N HIS A 519 -34.13 -16.29 -13.39
CA HIS A 519 -35.29 -16.86 -12.72
C HIS A 519 -36.24 -15.80 -12.14
N LYS A 520 -35.98 -14.50 -12.39
CA LYS A 520 -36.79 -13.37 -11.90
C LYS A 520 -37.06 -13.45 -10.38
N VAL A 521 -36.02 -13.81 -9.62
CA VAL A 521 -36.11 -13.93 -8.15
C VAL A 521 -36.26 -12.55 -7.50
N LEU A 522 -35.68 -11.52 -8.13
CA LEU A 522 -35.87 -10.12 -7.77
C LEU A 522 -37.13 -9.55 -8.44
N HIS A 523 -37.91 -8.79 -7.69
CA HIS A 523 -39.05 -8.02 -8.20
C HIS A 523 -38.60 -7.01 -9.28
N PRO A 524 -39.40 -6.69 -10.31
CA PRO A 524 -39.02 -5.73 -11.35
C PRO A 524 -38.60 -4.35 -10.83
N SER A 525 -39.21 -3.88 -9.74
CA SER A 525 -38.83 -2.63 -9.06
C SER A 525 -37.90 -2.85 -7.85
N GLY A 526 -37.39 -4.07 -7.68
CA GLY A 526 -36.57 -4.46 -6.54
C GLY A 526 -35.13 -3.97 -6.64
N LEU A 527 -34.41 -4.09 -5.51
CA LEU A 527 -33.01 -3.71 -5.38
C LEU A 527 -32.14 -4.94 -5.05
N LEU A 528 -31.14 -5.22 -5.88
CA LEU A 528 -30.11 -6.22 -5.64
C LEU A 528 -28.82 -5.51 -5.19
N VAL A 529 -28.22 -6.01 -4.10
CA VAL A 529 -27.06 -5.40 -3.47
C VAL A 529 -25.98 -6.45 -3.25
N PHE A 530 -24.78 -6.22 -3.78
CA PHE A 530 -23.61 -7.05 -3.53
C PHE A 530 -22.58 -6.31 -2.66
N ASP A 531 -22.10 -6.97 -1.60
CA ASP A 531 -21.08 -6.42 -0.71
C ASP A 531 -19.64 -6.80 -1.11
N ASN A 532 -18.69 -5.96 -0.69
CA ASN A 532 -17.25 -6.02 -0.88
C ASN A 532 -16.77 -6.03 -2.34
N THR A 533 -17.51 -5.36 -3.22
CA THR A 533 -17.23 -5.31 -4.66
C THR A 533 -15.99 -4.48 -5.04
N LEU A 534 -15.40 -3.73 -4.11
CA LEU A 534 -14.09 -3.06 -4.30
C LEU A 534 -12.94 -3.75 -3.57
N PHE A 535 -13.23 -4.66 -2.63
CA PHE A 535 -12.28 -5.52 -1.91
C PHE A 535 -11.00 -4.79 -1.46
N ARG A 536 -11.16 -3.77 -0.63
CA ARG A 536 -10.11 -2.94 -0.03
C ARG A 536 -9.26 -2.22 -1.08
N GLY A 537 -9.89 -1.85 -2.20
CA GLY A 537 -9.24 -1.25 -3.36
C GLY A 537 -8.48 -2.24 -4.25
N ARG A 538 -8.43 -3.54 -3.90
CA ARG A 538 -7.73 -4.56 -4.68
C ARG A 538 -8.36 -4.79 -6.05
N VAL A 539 -9.68 -4.63 -6.17
CA VAL A 539 -10.38 -4.76 -7.45
C VAL A 539 -9.95 -3.66 -8.43
N ALA A 540 -9.89 -2.42 -7.96
CA ALA A 540 -9.42 -1.30 -8.77
C ALA A 540 -7.93 -1.48 -9.15
N ALA A 541 -7.09 -1.89 -8.20
CA ALA A 541 -5.69 -2.19 -8.47
C ALA A 541 -5.54 -3.29 -9.53
N CYS A 542 -6.35 -4.35 -9.43
CA CYS A 542 -6.40 -5.45 -10.39
C CYS A 542 -6.83 -5.00 -11.79
N ALA A 543 -7.88 -4.19 -11.89
CA ALA A 543 -8.34 -3.63 -13.17
C ALA A 543 -7.29 -2.75 -13.86
N HIS A 544 -6.34 -2.19 -13.09
CA HIS A 544 -5.24 -1.37 -13.59
C HIS A 544 -3.92 -2.15 -13.74
N GLY A 545 -3.92 -3.48 -13.60
CA GLY A 545 -2.74 -4.32 -13.77
C GLY A 545 -1.70 -4.19 -12.65
N LEU A 546 -2.10 -3.69 -11.47
CA LEU A 546 -1.23 -3.41 -10.33
C LEU A 546 -1.15 -4.55 -9.31
N THR A 547 -1.82 -5.69 -9.55
CA THR A 547 -1.90 -6.83 -8.62
C THR A 547 -1.29 -8.10 -9.20
N SER A 548 -0.85 -9.00 -8.32
CA SER A 548 -0.35 -10.31 -8.74
C SER A 548 -1.49 -11.25 -9.13
N ASN A 549 -1.25 -12.16 -10.08
CA ASN A 549 -2.18 -13.21 -10.50
C ASN A 549 -2.63 -14.17 -9.36
N LYS A 550 -2.04 -14.08 -8.15
CA LYS A 550 -2.42 -14.88 -6.99
C LYS A 550 -3.64 -14.30 -6.24
N GLU A 551 -4.05 -13.05 -6.52
CA GLU A 551 -5.21 -12.41 -5.88
C GLU A 551 -6.55 -12.82 -6.53
N ARG A 552 -6.83 -14.13 -6.56
CA ARG A 552 -7.98 -14.73 -7.27
C ARG A 552 -9.32 -14.05 -6.99
N ILE A 553 -9.59 -13.67 -5.73
CA ILE A 553 -10.84 -13.01 -5.34
C ILE A 553 -10.97 -11.61 -5.99
N ALA A 554 -9.88 -10.83 -6.02
CA ALA A 554 -9.87 -9.51 -6.63
C ALA A 554 -10.10 -9.59 -8.14
N HIS A 555 -9.49 -10.59 -8.82
CA HIS A 555 -9.76 -10.87 -10.22
C HIS A 555 -11.23 -11.26 -10.45
N SER A 556 -11.76 -12.22 -9.69
CA SER A 556 -13.17 -12.64 -9.84
C SER A 556 -14.15 -11.48 -9.61
N LEU A 557 -13.86 -10.57 -8.68
CA LEU A 557 -14.67 -9.38 -8.44
C LEU A 557 -14.49 -8.30 -9.52
N ALA A 558 -13.29 -8.15 -10.08
CA ALA A 558 -13.06 -7.27 -11.24
C ALA A 558 -13.84 -7.76 -12.46
N ASP A 559 -13.79 -9.07 -12.74
CA ASP A 559 -14.55 -9.71 -13.80
C ASP A 559 -16.06 -9.57 -13.58
N PHE A 560 -16.53 -9.80 -12.34
CA PHE A 560 -17.92 -9.60 -11.96
C PHE A 560 -18.37 -8.15 -12.17
N ASN A 561 -17.63 -7.17 -11.67
CA ASN A 561 -17.97 -5.76 -11.83
C ASN A 561 -17.99 -5.35 -13.31
N HIS A 562 -17.02 -5.83 -14.11
CA HIS A 562 -16.97 -5.59 -15.54
C HIS A 562 -18.17 -6.20 -16.26
N TYR A 563 -18.51 -7.44 -15.93
CA TYR A 563 -19.66 -8.15 -16.47
C TYR A 563 -20.97 -7.44 -16.15
N VAL A 564 -21.20 -7.11 -14.87
CA VAL A 564 -22.42 -6.38 -14.45
C VAL A 564 -22.48 -5.02 -15.13
N ALA A 565 -21.38 -4.27 -15.22
CA ALA A 565 -21.34 -2.95 -15.88
C ALA A 565 -21.72 -2.97 -17.37
N GLN A 566 -21.62 -4.13 -18.03
CA GLN A 566 -21.99 -4.32 -19.44
C GLN A 566 -23.38 -4.92 -19.63
N ASP A 567 -24.05 -5.34 -18.55
CA ASP A 567 -25.34 -6.01 -18.64
C ASP A 567 -26.47 -5.01 -18.91
N VAL A 568 -27.00 -5.06 -20.14
CA VAL A 568 -28.08 -4.20 -20.64
C VAL A 568 -29.44 -4.45 -19.97
N ARG A 569 -29.59 -5.53 -19.19
CA ARG A 569 -30.83 -5.83 -18.45
C ARG A 569 -30.97 -4.98 -17.19
N THR A 570 -29.89 -4.37 -16.72
CA THR A 570 -29.85 -3.71 -15.41
C THR A 570 -29.24 -2.30 -15.46
N THR A 571 -29.65 -1.47 -14.50
CA THR A 571 -28.94 -0.23 -14.12
C THR A 571 -28.23 -0.52 -12.80
N GLN A 572 -26.97 -0.13 -12.72
CA GLN A 572 -26.04 -0.46 -11.65
C GLN A 572 -25.21 0.75 -11.24
N VAL A 573 -24.90 0.83 -9.95
CA VAL A 573 -23.93 1.79 -9.41
C VAL A 573 -23.06 1.13 -8.35
N ILE A 574 -21.75 1.34 -8.45
CA ILE A 574 -20.81 0.96 -7.38
C ILE A 574 -20.68 2.15 -6.44
N VAL A 575 -21.13 1.97 -5.21
CA VAL A 575 -21.03 2.95 -4.14
C VAL A 575 -19.72 2.68 -3.38
N PRO A 576 -18.73 3.60 -3.41
CA PRO A 576 -17.43 3.42 -2.76
C PRO A 576 -17.50 3.71 -1.25
N LEU A 577 -18.51 3.13 -0.59
CA LEU A 577 -18.62 3.10 0.87
C LEU A 577 -18.11 1.75 1.37
N TRP A 578 -17.33 1.79 2.45
CA TRP A 578 -16.63 0.64 3.04
C TRP A 578 -15.84 -0.14 1.99
N ASP A 579 -16.20 -1.41 1.78
CA ASP A 579 -15.49 -2.29 0.86
C ASP A 579 -16.12 -2.37 -0.53
N GLY A 580 -17.07 -1.47 -0.82
CA GLY A 580 -17.77 -1.30 -2.10
C GLY A 580 -19.10 -2.05 -2.13
N LEU A 581 -20.20 -1.30 -2.27
CA LEU A 581 -21.54 -1.86 -2.48
C LEU A 581 -21.94 -1.67 -3.94
N THR A 582 -22.25 -2.75 -4.65
CA THR A 582 -22.83 -2.65 -6.00
C THR A 582 -24.34 -2.75 -5.88
N LEU A 583 -25.03 -1.65 -6.17
CA LEU A 583 -26.50 -1.55 -6.18
C LEU A 583 -26.98 -1.77 -7.60
N ILE A 584 -27.98 -2.61 -7.78
CA ILE A 584 -28.46 -3.06 -9.09
C ILE A 584 -29.99 -3.08 -9.10
N GLN A 585 -30.58 -2.54 -10.16
CA GLN A 585 -32.02 -2.61 -10.46
C GLN A 585 -32.21 -3.08 -11.90
N TYR A 586 -33.38 -3.64 -12.24
CA TYR A 586 -33.71 -3.88 -13.64
C TYR A 586 -33.81 -2.55 -14.40
N ASN A 587 -33.44 -2.57 -15.68
CA ASN A 587 -33.77 -1.47 -16.57
C ASN A 587 -35.28 -1.48 -16.80
N ASP A 588 -35.89 -0.30 -16.64
CA ASP A 588 -37.28 -0.07 -17.00
C ASP A 588 -37.40 -0.15 -18.53
N THR A 589 -37.49 -1.38 -19.05
CA THR A 589 -37.92 -1.60 -20.43
C THR A 589 -39.40 -1.29 -20.44
N GLY A 590 -39.69 -0.02 -20.67
CA GLY A 590 -41.02 0.53 -20.64
C GLY A 590 -42.00 -0.41 -21.32
N ASN A 591 -43.06 -0.72 -20.57
CA ASN A 591 -44.35 -1.05 -21.13
C ASN A 591 -44.61 -0.11 -22.33
N ASP A 592 -45.06 -0.68 -23.43
CA ASP A 592 -45.45 -0.02 -24.68
C ASP A 592 -45.82 1.46 -24.50
N ARG A 593 -44.88 2.35 -24.84
CA ARG A 593 -45.23 3.71 -25.26
C ARG A 593 -45.56 3.65 -26.75
N ASN A 594 -46.72 3.10 -27.06
CA ASN A 594 -47.48 3.41 -28.28
C ASN A 594 -48.96 3.09 -28.09
#